data_AF-A0A3D0Y7K5-F1
#
_entry.id   AF-A0A3D0Y7K5-F1
#
_cell.length_a   1.000
_cell.length_b   1.000
_cell.length_c   1.000
_cell.angle_alpha   90.00
_cell.angle_beta   90.00
_cell.angle_gamma   90.00
#
_symmetry.space_group_name_H-M   'P 1'
#
loop_
_entity.id
_entity.type
_entity.pdbx_description
1 polymer ?
#
loop_
_entity_poly.entity_id
_entity_poly.type
_entity_poly.pdbx_seq_one_letter_code
_entity_poly.pdbx_strand_id
1 'polypeptide(L)' 'MKIGTSLIEESMEALGTEQPMITIAEYKLDMFKPAIEKYGWELTQEVSGLYNDKYKELVFNGELVCEEEESL' A
#
# COMPACT_ATOMS: atom_id res chain seq x y z
N MET A 1 0.40 3.57 24.00
CA MET A 1 -0.02 4.19 22.72
C MET A 1 0.82 3.63 21.60
N LYS A 2 0.22 3.23 20.47
CA LYS A 2 0.95 2.76 19.27
C LYS A 2 0.77 3.81 18.18
N ILE A 3 1.73 4.73 18.05
CA ILE A 3 1.62 5.92 17.16
C ILE A 3 1.27 5.52 15.72
N GLY A 4 1.88 4.44 15.20
CA GLY A 4 1.58 3.97 13.83
C GLY A 4 0.12 3.56 13.62
N THR A 5 -0.51 2.95 14.63
CA THR A 5 -1.93 2.59 14.57
C THR A 5 -2.82 3.83 14.50
N SER A 6 -2.55 4.82 15.36
CA SER A 6 -3.29 6.08 15.34
C SER A 6 -3.12 6.83 14.03
N LEU A 7 -1.91 6.86 13.46
CA LEU A 7 -1.68 7.51 12.17
C LEU A 7 -2.46 6.85 11.03
N ILE A 8 -2.56 5.52 11.01
CA ILE A 8 -3.35 4.79 10.00
C ILE A 8 -4.84 5.12 10.17
N GLU A 9 -5.36 5.09 11.39
CA GLU A 9 -6.77 5.36 11.68
C GLU A 9 -7.17 6.81 11.34
N GLU A 10 -6.34 7.78 11.69
CA GLU A 10 -6.54 9.20 11.30
C GLU A 10 -6.46 9.40 9.78
N SER A 11 -5.60 8.65 9.09
CA SER A 11 -5.53 8.68 7.62
C SER A 11 -6.80 8.11 6.98
N MET A 12 -7.34 7.02 7.54
CA MET A 12 -8.62 6.43 7.12
C MET A 12 -9.77 7.42 7.29
N GLU A 13 -9.84 8.11 8.43
CA GLU A 13 -10.83 9.17 8.69
C GLU A 13 -10.70 10.31 7.68
N ALA A 14 -9.48 10.81 7.45
CA ALA A 14 -9.21 11.88 6.49
C ALA A 14 -9.58 11.50 5.05
N LEU A 15 -9.40 10.23 4.67
CA LEU A 15 -9.77 9.71 3.36
C LEU A 15 -11.26 9.30 3.26
N GLY A 16 -11.97 9.21 4.39
CA GLY A 16 -13.35 8.75 4.44
C GLY A 16 -13.53 7.27 4.06
N THR A 17 -12.51 6.43 4.27
CA THR A 17 -12.53 5.00 3.95
C THR A 17 -11.80 4.18 5.00
N GLU A 18 -12.37 3.01 5.37
CA GLU A 18 -11.72 2.03 6.25
C GLU A 18 -10.77 1.09 5.48
N GLN A 19 -10.84 1.10 4.14
CA GLN A 19 -9.99 0.30 3.25
C GLN A 19 -9.27 1.24 2.27
N PRO A 20 -8.26 1.99 2.73
CA PRO A 20 -7.50 2.86 1.85
C PRO A 20 -6.65 2.03 0.89
N MET A 21 -6.43 2.54 -0.32
CA MET A 21 -5.38 2.02 -1.18
C MET A 21 -4.03 2.32 -0.53
N ILE A 22 -3.21 1.29 -0.33
CA ILE A 22 -1.90 1.42 0.32
C ILE A 22 -0.86 0.63 -0.45
N THR A 23 0.36 1.13 -0.48
CA THR A 23 1.49 0.43 -1.09
C THR A 23 2.56 0.12 -0.05
N ILE A 24 3.15 -1.06 -0.15
CA ILE A 24 4.20 -1.54 0.75
C ILE A 24 5.29 -2.20 -0.09
N ALA A 25 6.53 -1.70 0.01
CA ALA A 25 7.68 -2.38 -0.56
C ALA A 25 7.84 -3.79 0.02
N GLU A 26 8.08 -4.78 -0.84
CA GLU A 26 8.11 -6.21 -0.50
C GLU A 26 8.95 -6.55 0.74
N TYR A 27 10.14 -5.97 0.87
CA TYR A 27 11.04 -6.22 2.01
C TYR A 27 10.54 -5.67 3.36
N LYS A 28 9.47 -4.87 3.36
CA LYS A 28 8.81 -4.35 4.57
C LYS A 28 7.57 -5.13 4.94
N LEU A 29 7.13 -6.09 4.12
CA LEU A 29 5.85 -6.80 4.31
C LEU A 29 5.71 -7.41 5.70
N ASP A 30 6.76 -8.07 6.20
CA ASP A 30 6.76 -8.70 7.52
C ASP A 30 6.53 -7.71 8.66
N MET A 31 7.00 -6.46 8.53
CA MET A 31 6.78 -5.42 9.54
C MET A 31 5.32 -4.95 9.58
N PHE A 32 4.64 -4.99 8.43
CA PHE A 32 3.26 -4.50 8.29
C PHE A 32 2.20 -5.61 8.36
N LYS A 33 2.61 -6.88 8.41
CA LYS A 33 1.70 -8.02 8.58
C LYS A 33 0.63 -7.84 9.67
N PRO A 34 0.95 -7.33 10.88
CA PRO A 34 -0.07 -7.08 11.89
C PRO A 34 -1.11 -6.03 11.49
N ALA A 35 -0.74 -5.03 10.67
CA ALA A 35 -1.67 -4.02 10.18
C ALA A 35 -2.54 -4.60 9.06
N ILE A 36 -1.94 -5.33 8.11
CA ILE A 36 -2.65 -6.02 7.02
C ILE A 36 -3.73 -6.95 7.59
N GLU A 37 -3.38 -7.77 8.58
CA GLU A 37 -4.32 -8.68 9.25
C GLU A 37 -5.38 -7.92 10.06
N LYS A 38 -5.01 -6.84 10.76
CA LYS A 38 -5.95 -6.06 11.58
C LYS A 38 -7.01 -5.37 10.73
N TYR A 39 -6.61 -4.75 9.62
CA TYR A 39 -7.47 -3.92 8.79
C TYR A 39 -8.04 -4.65 7.57
N GLY A 40 -7.70 -5.93 7.40
CA GLY A 40 -8.21 -6.76 6.30
C GLY A 40 -7.83 -6.21 4.94
N TRP A 41 -6.59 -5.74 4.78
CA TRP A 41 -6.12 -5.23 3.49
C TRP A 41 -5.87 -6.37 2.51
N GLU A 42 -6.42 -6.23 1.30
CA GLU A 42 -6.35 -7.25 0.26
C GLU A 42 -5.29 -6.87 -0.77
N LEU A 43 -4.29 -7.75 -0.97
CA LEU A 43 -3.29 -7.58 -2.02
C LEU A 43 -3.99 -7.64 -3.38
N THR A 44 -3.88 -6.57 -4.15
CA THR A 44 -4.62 -6.35 -5.39
C THR A 44 -3.69 -6.23 -6.58
N GLN A 45 -2.45 -5.76 -6.38
CA GLN A 45 -1.45 -5.67 -7.43
C GLN A 45 -0.03 -5.86 -6.89
N GLU A 46 0.85 -6.47 -7.69
CA GLU A 46 2.30 -6.44 -7.48
C GLU A 46 2.95 -5.69 -8.64
N VAL A 47 3.70 -4.63 -8.35
CA VAL A 47 4.37 -3.81 -9.37
C VAL A 47 5.88 -3.96 -9.23
N SER A 48 6.53 -4.35 -10.32
CA SER A 48 7.99 -4.47 -10.41
C SER A 48 8.57 -3.28 -11.19
N GLY A 49 9.81 -2.88 -10.89
CA GLY A 49 10.50 -1.84 -11.65
C GLY A 49 10.08 -0.39 -11.34
N LEU A 50 9.23 -0.14 -10.33
CA LEU A 50 8.85 1.24 -9.94
C LEU A 50 10.03 2.05 -9.39
N TYR A 51 10.74 1.47 -8.40
CA TYR A 51 11.88 2.12 -7.75
C TYR A 51 13.21 1.45 -8.08
N ASN A 52 13.19 0.13 -8.26
CA ASN A 52 14.31 -0.70 -8.69
C ASN A 52 13.78 -2.08 -9.09
N ASP A 53 14.65 -2.88 -9.71
CA ASP A 53 14.33 -4.26 -10.10
C ASP A 53 14.51 -5.29 -8.97
N LYS A 54 14.91 -4.84 -7.79
CA LYS A 54 15.26 -5.72 -6.67
C LYS A 54 14.06 -6.05 -5.79
N TYR A 55 13.15 -5.12 -5.61
CA TYR A 55 11.99 -5.28 -4.73
C TYR A 55 10.73 -4.80 -5.43
N LYS A 56 9.67 -5.61 -5.31
CA LYS A 56 8.34 -5.25 -5.78
C LYS A 56 7.69 -4.24 -4.84
N GLU A 57 6.78 -3.43 -5.37
CA GLU A 57 5.81 -2.69 -4.60
C GLU A 57 4.51 -3.50 -4.56
N LEU A 58 3.99 -3.74 -3.35
CA LEU A 58 2.76 -4.48 -3.13
C LEU A 58 1.63 -3.49 -2.90
N VAL A 59 0.60 -3.51 -3.73
CA VAL A 59 -0.56 -2.61 -3.65
C VAL A 59 -1.73 -3.35 -3.02
N PHE A 60 -2.36 -2.73 -2.03
CA PHE A 60 -3.51 -3.24 -1.32
C PHE A 60 -4.73 -2.35 -1.58
N ASN A 61 -5.91 -2.96 -1.64
CA ASN A 61 -7.22 -2.32 -1.81
C ASN A 61 -7.32 -1.38 -3.04
N GLY A 62 -6.58 -1.64 -4.12
CA GLY A 62 -6.61 -0.82 -5.32
C GLY A 62 -5.51 -1.16 -6.32
N GLU A 63 -5.39 -0.35 -7.36
CA GLU A 63 -4.40 -0.53 -8.42
C GLU A 63 -3.70 0.80 -8.70
N LEU A 64 -2.39 0.75 -8.92
CA LEU A 64 -1.63 1.86 -9.46
C LEU A 64 -1.90 1.96 -10.96
N VAL A 65 -2.47 3.10 -11.36
CA VAL A 65 -2.59 3.46 -12.78
C VAL A 65 -1.26 4.10 -13.20
N CYS A 66 -0.42 3.34 -13.88
CA CYS A 66 0.71 3.91 -14.61
C CYS A 66 0.16 4.47 -15.93
N GLU A 67 0.06 5.80 -16.04
CA GLU A 67 -0.13 6.41 -17.36
C GLU A 67 1.16 6.16 -18.16
N GLU A 68 1.07 5.38 -19.24
CA GLU A 68 2.14 5.33 -20.23
C GLU A 68 2.25 6.75 -20.79
N GLU A 69 3.40 7.43 -20.58
CA GLU A 69 3.71 8.61 -21.38
C GLU A 69 3.71 8.15 -22.85
N GLU A 70 2.63 8.42 -23.59
CA GLU A 70 2.61 8.28 -25.04
C GLU A 70 3.80 9.10 -25.57
N SER A 71 4.82 8.40 -26.05
CA SER A 71 5.95 9.04 -26.71
C SER A 71 5.43 9.70 -27.99
N LEU A 72 5.38 11.03 -27.98
CA LEU A 72 5.10 11.88 -29.15
C LEU A 72 6.12 11.69 -30.27
#